data_AF-A0A0B8P5K1-F1
#
_entry.id   AF-A0A0B8P5K1-F1
#
_cell.length_a   1.000
_cell.length_b   1.000
_cell.length_c   1.000
_cell.angle_alpha   90.00
_cell.angle_beta   90.00
_cell.angle_gamma   90.00
#
_symmetry.space_group_name_H-M   'P 1'
#
loop_
_entity.id
_entity.type
_entity.pdbx_description
1 polymer ?
#
loop_
_entity_poly.entity_id
_entity_poly.type
_entity_poly.pdbx_seq_one_letter_code
_entity_poly.pdbx_strand_id
1 'polypeptide(L)' 'MNMNVWDAGTELNDELASTIPGPAAGGEGFNADRNDDDVVTFHSGVISSDDGLASSALDATHRFLNPGARVTITRTE' A
#
# COMPACT_ATOMS: atom_id res chain seq x y z
N MET A 1 11.04 17.40 -5.11
CA MET A 1 11.17 16.05 -5.69
C MET A 1 9.85 15.33 -5.51
N ASN A 2 9.33 14.71 -6.57
CA ASN A 2 8.14 13.86 -6.50
C ASN A 2 8.59 12.44 -6.12
N MET A 3 7.91 11.84 -5.15
CA MET A 3 8.22 10.50 -4.65
C MET A 3 7.10 9.54 -5.03
N ASN A 4 7.47 8.42 -5.62
CA ASN A 4 6.57 7.30 -5.85
C ASN A 4 6.30 6.55 -4.53
N VAL A 5 5.19 5.83 -4.50
CA VAL A 5 4.85 4.85 -3.48
C VAL A 5 5.61 3.57 -3.78
N TRP A 6 6.22 3.02 -2.73
CA TRP A 6 7.02 1.81 -2.79
C TRP A 6 6.36 0.72 -1.96
N ASP A 7 6.53 -0.50 -2.42
CA ASP A 7 6.24 -1.71 -1.69
C ASP A 7 7.56 -2.29 -1.17
N ALA A 8 7.56 -2.70 0.11
CA ALA A 8 8.72 -3.31 0.74
C ALA A 8 8.91 -4.78 0.32
N GLY A 9 7.87 -5.42 -0.23
CA GLY A 9 7.88 -6.83 -0.63
C GLY A 9 7.84 -7.80 0.55
N THR A 10 7.32 -7.38 1.71
CA THR A 10 7.22 -8.23 2.91
C THR A 10 5.81 -8.79 3.14
N GLU A 11 4.80 -8.26 2.45
CA GLU A 11 3.41 -8.70 2.56
C GLU A 11 2.73 -8.59 1.19
N LEU A 12 1.91 -9.59 0.84
CA LEU A 12 1.18 -9.61 -0.42
C LEU A 12 0.18 -8.44 -0.53
N ASN A 13 0.10 -7.83 -1.71
CA ASN A 13 -0.89 -6.81 -2.07
C ASN A 13 -2.30 -7.40 -2.32
N ASP A 14 -2.77 -8.27 -1.44
CA ASP A 14 -4.03 -9.03 -1.61
C ASP A 14 -5.30 -8.24 -1.22
N GLU A 15 -5.10 -7.06 -0.62
CA GLU A 15 -6.14 -6.15 -0.14
C GLU A 15 -7.11 -6.78 0.87
N LEU A 16 -6.73 -7.87 1.55
CA LEU A 16 -7.64 -8.61 2.44
C LEU A 16 -7.88 -7.90 3.77
N ALA A 17 -9.07 -8.10 4.34
CA ALA A 17 -9.43 -7.53 5.63
C ALA A 17 -8.49 -7.97 6.78
N SER A 18 -7.93 -9.18 6.69
CA SER A 18 -7.01 -9.71 7.70
C SER A 18 -5.62 -9.09 7.65
N THR A 19 -5.19 -8.59 6.50
CA THR A 19 -3.83 -8.12 6.21
C THR A 19 -3.74 -6.60 6.19
N ILE A 20 -4.82 -5.89 5.84
CA ILE A 20 -4.84 -4.42 5.83
C ILE A 20 -5.11 -3.87 7.24
N PRO A 21 -4.16 -3.14 7.86
CA PRO A 21 -4.38 -2.53 9.15
C PRO A 21 -5.22 -1.26 9.08
N GLY A 22 -5.80 -0.87 10.22
CA GLY A 22 -6.48 0.42 10.37
C GLY A 22 -7.98 0.38 10.06
N PRO A 23 -8.64 1.55 9.90
CA PRO A 23 -10.09 1.66 9.90
C PRO A 23 -10.81 0.95 8.75
N ALA A 24 -10.13 0.72 7.63
CA ALA A 24 -10.71 0.10 6.44
C ALA A 24 -11.02 -1.40 6.64
N ALA A 25 -10.17 -2.09 7.41
CA ALA A 25 -10.14 -3.55 7.46
C ALA A 25 -9.92 -4.12 8.86
N GLY A 26 -9.26 -3.38 9.75
CA GLY A 26 -8.98 -3.81 11.13
C GLY A 26 -7.98 -4.96 11.23
N GLY A 27 -7.28 -5.29 10.14
CA GLY A 27 -6.29 -6.34 10.07
C GLY A 27 -5.04 -6.05 10.91
N GLU A 28 -4.19 -7.06 11.00
CA GLU A 28 -2.89 -6.94 11.64
C GLU A 28 -1.91 -6.26 10.67
N GLY A 29 -1.12 -5.31 11.19
CA GLY A 29 -0.03 -4.69 10.42
C GLY A 29 1.12 -5.65 10.16
N PHE A 30 2.35 -5.12 10.05
CA PHE A 30 3.54 -5.92 9.75
C PHE A 30 3.62 -7.21 10.59
N ASN A 31 3.72 -8.34 9.91
CA ASN A 31 3.93 -9.66 10.50
C ASN A 31 5.14 -10.34 9.84
N ALA A 32 6.16 -10.68 10.64
CA ALA A 32 7.41 -11.28 10.14
C ALA A 32 7.27 -12.70 9.57
N ASP A 33 6.16 -13.38 9.85
CA ASP A 33 5.85 -14.70 9.30
C ASP A 33 5.19 -14.62 7.91
N ARG A 34 4.73 -13.42 7.48
CA ARG A 34 4.19 -13.21 6.13
C ARG A 34 5.32 -13.12 5.12
N ASN A 35 5.08 -13.66 3.94
CA ASN A 35 6.05 -13.76 2.86
C ASN A 35 5.45 -13.24 1.57
N ASP A 36 6.25 -12.51 0.81
CA ASP A 36 5.93 -12.05 -0.54
C ASP A 36 7.20 -12.18 -1.41
N ASP A 37 7.52 -11.18 -2.23
CA ASP A 37 8.62 -11.24 -3.20
C ASP A 37 10.01 -10.86 -2.62
N ASP A 38 10.08 -10.41 -1.37
CA ASP A 38 11.32 -10.01 -0.65
C ASP A 38 12.17 -8.98 -1.42
N VAL A 39 11.52 -8.14 -2.23
CA VAL A 39 12.18 -7.12 -3.04
C VAL A 39 11.39 -5.82 -3.03
N VAL A 40 12.13 -4.71 -2.92
CA VAL A 40 11.54 -3.37 -2.95
C VAL A 40 11.16 -3.01 -4.38
N THR A 41 9.87 -2.72 -4.61
CA THR A 41 9.33 -2.40 -5.94
C THR A 41 8.40 -1.18 -5.90
N PHE A 42 8.05 -0.65 -7.07
CA PHE A 42 7.00 0.36 -7.15
C PHE A 42 5.65 -0.31 -6.88
N HIS A 43 4.89 0.24 -5.93
CA HIS A 43 3.57 -0.29 -5.64
C HIS A 43 2.64 -0.08 -6.84
N SER A 44 1.96 -1.15 -7.26
CA SER A 44 1.08 -1.17 -8.44
C SER A 44 -0.23 -0.40 -8.29
N GLY A 45 -0.50 0.19 -7.12
CA GLY A 45 -1.79 0.80 -6.78
C GLY A 45 -2.77 -0.20 -6.16
N VAL A 46 -4.04 0.20 -6.11
CA VAL A 46 -5.16 -0.53 -5.50
C VAL A 46 -6.20 -0.83 -6.56
N ILE A 47 -6.65 -2.08 -6.64
CA ILE A 47 -7.75 -2.53 -7.50
C ILE A 47 -9.09 -2.20 -6.84
N SER A 48 -9.24 -2.57 -5.56
CA SER A 48 -10.47 -2.44 -4.78
C SER A 48 -11.62 -3.37 -5.19
N SER A 49 -12.59 -3.49 -4.27
CA SER A 49 -13.84 -4.24 -4.51
C SER A 49 -14.67 -3.64 -5.65
N ASP A 50 -14.53 -2.34 -5.90
CA ASP A 50 -15.27 -1.61 -6.94
C ASP A 50 -14.78 -1.92 -8.37
N ASP A 51 -13.52 -2.32 -8.58
CA ASP A 51 -12.98 -2.69 -9.92
C ASP A 51 -12.80 -4.21 -10.11
N GLY A 52 -13.49 -5.02 -9.30
CA GLY A 52 -13.62 -6.45 -9.56
C GLY A 52 -12.74 -7.37 -8.71
N LEU A 53 -11.99 -6.84 -7.72
CA LEU A 53 -11.37 -7.68 -6.69
C LEU A 53 -12.36 -7.88 -5.52
N ALA A 54 -13.30 -8.81 -5.67
CA ALA A 54 -14.41 -9.00 -4.73
C ALA A 54 -13.99 -9.33 -3.28
N SER A 55 -12.77 -9.83 -3.06
CA SER A 55 -12.21 -10.11 -1.73
C SER A 55 -11.55 -8.90 -1.07
N SER A 56 -11.38 -7.80 -1.80
CA SER A 56 -10.73 -6.59 -1.29
C SER A 56 -11.57 -5.95 -0.20
N ALA A 57 -10.90 -5.59 0.90
CA ALA A 57 -11.45 -4.76 1.96
C ALA A 57 -11.37 -3.26 1.62
N LEU A 58 -10.79 -2.91 0.48
CA LEU A 58 -10.65 -1.54 0.00
C LEU A 58 -11.78 -1.19 -0.97
N ASP A 59 -12.04 0.11 -1.04
CA ASP A 59 -12.95 0.75 -2.00
C ASP A 59 -12.22 1.80 -2.83
N ALA A 60 -12.92 2.45 -3.76
CA ALA A 60 -12.37 3.47 -4.65
C ALA A 60 -11.74 4.67 -3.91
N THR A 61 -12.11 4.92 -2.65
CA THR A 61 -11.56 6.03 -1.85
C THR A 61 -10.15 5.74 -1.33
N HIS A 62 -9.74 4.47 -1.31
CA HIS A 62 -8.40 4.05 -0.87
C HIS A 62 -7.36 4.11 -2.01
N ARG A 63 -7.77 4.50 -3.22
CA ARG A 63 -6.87 4.56 -4.37
C ARG A 63 -5.89 5.71 -4.27
N PHE A 64 -4.69 5.46 -4.79
CA PHE A 64 -3.66 6.45 -4.94
C PHE A 64 -3.02 6.37 -6.32
N LEU A 65 -2.50 7.51 -6.78
CA LEU A 65 -1.70 7.60 -8.01
C LEU A 65 -0.28 7.95 -7.63
N ASN A 66 0.67 7.47 -8.43
CA ASN A 66 2.03 7.96 -8.36
C ASN A 66 2.17 9.29 -9.10
N PRO A 67 2.89 10.27 -8.54
CA PRO A 67 3.64 10.25 -7.27
C PRO A 67 2.78 10.49 -6.02
N GLY A 68 2.99 9.68 -4.97
CA GLY A 68 2.22 9.75 -3.71
C GLY A 68 2.69 10.81 -2.71
N ALA A 69 3.90 11.36 -2.87
CA ALA A 69 4.41 12.41 -1.98
C ALA A 69 5.30 13.44 -2.69
N ARG A 70 5.52 14.58 -2.03
CA ARG A 70 6.47 15.63 -2.47
C ARG A 70 7.46 15.95 -1.36
N VAL A 71 8.73 15.82 -1.67
CA VAL A 71 9.85 16.16 -0.77
C VAL A 71 10.49 17.48 -1.20
N THR A 72 10.60 18.40 -0.25
CA THR A 72 11.33 19.66 -0.39
C THR A 72 12.45 19.67 0.62
N ILE A 73 13.69 19.84 0.16
CA ILE A 73 14.87 19.94 1.04
C ILE A 73 15.26 21.41 1.09
N THR A 74 15.27 21.97 2.30
CA THR A 74 15.69 23.34 2.56
C THR A 74 16.90 23.30 3.49
N ARG A 75 18.03 23.84 3.05
CA ARG A 75 19.20 24.00 3.93
C ARG A 75 18.87 25.05 4.99
N THR A 76 18.99 24.67 6.26
CA THR A 76 19.04 25.60 7.39
C THR A 76 20.50 25.86 7.74
N GLU A 77 20.78 27.06 8.23
CA GLU A 77 22.10 27.68 8.47
C GLU A 77 23.28 26.72 8.77
#